data_AF-A0A382JYU1-F1
#
_entry.id   AF-A0A382JYU1-F1
#
_cell.length_a   1.000
_cell.length_b   1.000
_cell.length_c   1.000
_cell.angle_alpha   90.00
_cell.angle_beta   90.00
_cell.angle_gamma   90.00
#
_symmetry.space_group_name_H-M   'P 1'
#
loop_
_entity.id
_entity.type
_entity.pdbx_description
1 polymer ?
#
loop_
_entity_poly.entity_id
_entity_poly.type
_entity_poly.pdbx_seq_one_letter_code
_entity_poly.pdbx_strand_id
1 'polypeptide(L)' 'MRLLVITPHLSPDTAPTGVVVSRIVDEMGAAGHDVHVVTSLPWYREHRVENGGRG' A
#
# COMPACT_ATOMS: atom_id res chain seq x y z
N MET A 1 -15.63 -10.13 -6.49
CA MET A 1 -16.11 -9.64 -5.17
C MET A 1 -15.72 -8.17 -5.02
N ARG A 2 -16.27 -7.44 -4.06
CA ARG A 2 -15.83 -6.07 -3.75
C ARG A 2 -14.96 -6.10 -2.50
N LEU A 3 -13.70 -5.69 -2.63
CA LEU A 3 -12.70 -5.77 -1.57
C LEU A 3 -12.16 -4.38 -1.24
N LEU A 4 -12.09 -4.06 0.05
CA LEU A 4 -11.37 -2.90 0.56
C LEU A 4 -10.03 -3.36 1.12
N VAL A 5 -8.93 -2.81 0.58
CA VAL A 5 -7.57 -3.07 1.08
C VAL A 5 -7.07 -1.80 1.74
N ILE A 6 -6.71 -1.89 3.02
CA ILE A 6 -6.10 -0.81 3.78
C ILE A 6 -4.65 -1.20 4.03
N THR A 7 -3.72 -0.39 3.54
CA THR A 7 -2.27 -0.66 3.64
C THR A 7 -1.49 0.63 3.82
N PRO A 8 -0.42 0.65 4.62
CA PRO A 8 0.46 1.82 4.67
C PRO A 8 1.34 1.98 3.41
N HIS A 9 1.56 0.90 2.65
CA HIS A 9 2.48 0.87 1.52
C HIS A 9 1.80 0.29 0.28
N LEU A 10 1.96 0.98 -0.86
CA LEU A 10 1.50 0.56 -2.18
C LEU A 10 2.44 1.16 -3.23
N SER A 11 2.61 0.50 -4.38
CA SER A 11 3.38 1.02 -5.51
C SER A 11 3.04 2.50 -5.77
N PRO A 12 4.03 3.40 -5.93
CA PRO A 12 5.46 3.12 -6.15
C PRO A 12 6.33 3.03 -4.87
N ASP A 13 5.75 2.82 -3.69
CA ASP A 13 6.51 2.63 -2.44
C ASP A 13 7.42 1.38 -2.53
N THR A 14 8.70 1.54 -2.16
CA THR A 14 9.73 0.49 -2.23
C THR A 14 9.90 -0.30 -0.94
N ALA A 15 9.14 0.02 0.13
CA ALA A 15 9.10 -0.81 1.33
C ALA A 15 8.73 -2.26 0.95
N PRO A 16 9.34 -3.30 1.57
CA PRO A 16 9.09 -4.69 1.21
C PRO A 16 7.60 -5.08 1.23
N THR A 17 6.84 -4.54 2.18
CA THR A 17 5.38 -4.72 2.27
C THR A 17 4.63 -4.07 1.11
N GLY A 18 5.11 -2.94 0.57
CA GLY A 18 4.52 -2.27 -0.59
C GLY A 18 4.62 -3.14 -1.84
N VAL A 19 5.74 -3.83 -2.05
CA VAL A 19 5.92 -4.78 -3.16
C VAL A 19 4.94 -5.95 -3.05
N VAL A 20 4.83 -6.56 -1.87
CA VAL A 20 3.95 -7.71 -1.63
C VAL A 20 2.48 -7.31 -1.80
N VAL A 21 2.03 -6.23 -1.15
CA VAL A 21 0.63 -5.80 -1.21
C VAL A 21 0.24 -5.38 -2.63
N SER A 22 1.13 -4.71 -3.37
CA SER A 22 0.85 -4.35 -4.77
C SER A 22 0.62 -5.59 -5.62
N ARG A 23 1.47 -6.62 -5.48
CA ARG A 23 1.28 -7.87 -6.24
C ARG A 23 -0.04 -8.56 -5.87
N ILE A 24 -0.41 -8.58 -4.59
CA ILE A 24 -1.67 -9.16 -4.15
C ILE A 24 -2.87 -8.42 -4.77
N VAL A 25 -2.86 -7.09 -4.76
CA VAL A 25 -3.93 -6.26 -5.35
C VAL A 25 -4.03 -6.50 -6.86
N ASP A 26 -2.90 -6.58 -7.57
CA ASP A 26 -2.86 -6.85 -9.00
C ASP A 26 -3.48 -8.23 -9.33
N GLU A 27 -3.12 -9.26 -8.58
CA GLU A 27 -3.67 -10.62 -8.77
C GLU A 27 -5.16 -10.70 -8.41
N MET A 28 -5.62 -9.97 -7.39
CA MET A 28 -7.05 -9.88 -7.08
C MET A 28 -7.84 -9.23 -8.22
N GLY A 29 -7.29 -8.17 -8.83
CA GLY A 29 -7.87 -7.54 -10.02
C GLY A 29 -7.91 -8.49 -11.21
N ALA A 30 -6.81 -9.21 -11.47
CA ALA A 30 -6.73 -10.23 -12.52
C ALA A 30 -7.72 -11.38 -12.32
N ALA A 31 -8.02 -11.74 -11.07
CA ALA A 31 -9.05 -12.71 -10.71
C ALA A 31 -10.50 -12.17 -10.82
N GLY A 32 -10.70 -10.94 -11.31
CA GLY A 32 -12.01 -10.35 -11.53
C GLY A 32 -12.66 -9.76 -10.26
N HIS A 33 -11.86 -9.35 -9.27
CA HIS A 33 -12.36 -8.62 -8.11
C HIS A 33 -12.33 -7.10 -8.34
N ASP A 34 -13.34 -6.41 -7.83
CA ASP A 34 -13.38 -4.96 -7.71
C ASP A 34 -12.65 -4.59 -6.42
N VAL A 35 -11.45 -4.02 -6.54
CA VAL A 35 -10.57 -3.73 -5.41
C VAL A 35 -10.41 -2.23 -5.26
N HIS A 36 -10.79 -1.71 -4.09
CA HIS A 36 -10.52 -0.32 -3.70
C HIS A 36 -9.39 -0.31 -2.67
N VAL A 37 -8.32 0.42 -2.97
CA VAL A 37 -7.16 0.53 -2.07
C VAL A 37 -7.14 1.90 -1.41
N VAL A 38 -7.09 1.90 -0.09
CA VAL A 38 -6.79 3.09 0.72
C VAL A 38 -5.37 2.94 1.23
N THR A 39 -4.52 3.88 0.84
CA THR A 39 -3.11 3.88 1.22
C THR A 39 -2.66 5.26 1.67
N SER A 40 -1.65 5.32 2.53
CA SER A 40 -0.99 6.55 2.96
C SER A 40 0.01 7.04 1.91
N LEU A 41 -0.44 7.20 0.64
CA LEU A 41 0.28 7.79 -0.51
C LEU A 41 1.48 8.61 -0.07
N PRO A 42 2.67 8.34 -0.60
CA PRO A 42 3.91 8.29 0.16
C PRO A 42 4.12 9.53 1.04
N TRP A 43 3.53 9.53 2.25
CA TRP A 43 3.74 10.57 3.25
C TRP A 43 5.22 10.61 3.70
N TYR A 44 5.95 9.51 3.46
CA TYR A 44 7.40 9.45 3.56
C TYR A 44 8.14 10.30 2.51
N ARG A 45 7.54 10.74 1.39
CA ARG A 45 8.26 11.63 0.44
C ARG A 45 8.70 12.94 1.09
N GLU A 46 7.93 13.45 2.06
CA GLU A 46 8.31 14.66 2.80
C GLU A 46 9.12 14.37 4.08
N HIS A 47 9.37 13.09 4.41
CA HIS A 47 10.20 12.66 5.55
C HIS A 47 9.96 13.47 6.84
N ARG A 48 8.73 13.88 7.14
CA ARG A 48 8.39 14.42 8.48
C ARG A 48 8.21 13.26 9.44
N VAL A 49 9.28 12.52 9.66
CA VAL A 49 9.40 11.62 10.80
C VAL A 49 9.47 12.56 12.01
N GLU A 50 8.40 12.66 12.79
CA GLU A 50 8.51 13.25 14.12
C GLU A 50 9.60 12.49 14.88
N ASN A 51 10.54 13.22 15.47
CA ASN A 51 11.66 12.65 16.22
C ASN A 51 11.12 11.78 17.37
N GLY A 52 10.95 10.47 17.13
CA GLY A 52 10.40 9.56 18.13
C GLY A 52 9.94 8.20 17.61
N GLY A 53 9.60 8.08 16.33
CA GLY A 53 9.21 6.79 15.74
C GLY A 53 10.43 5.93 15.39
N ARG A 54 10.82 5.00 16.26
CA ARG A 54 11.60 3.83 15.81
C ARG A 54 10.62 2.88 15.14
N GLY A 55 10.94 2.44 13.92
CA GLY A 55 10.20 1.40 13.21
C GLY A 55 10.15 0.09 13.98
#